data_AF-A0A328DT13-F1
#
_entry.id   AF-A0A328DT13-F1
#
_cell.length_a   1.000
_cell.length_b   1.000
_cell.length_c   1.000
_cell.angle_alpha   90.00
_cell.angle_beta   90.00
_cell.angle_gamma   90.00
#
_symmetry.space_group_name_H-M   'P 1'
#
loop_
_entity.id
_entity.type
_entity.pdbx_description
1 polymer ?
#
loop_
_entity_poly.entity_id
_entity_poly.type
_entity_poly.pdbx_seq_one_letter_code
_entity_poly.pdbx_strand_id
1 'polypeptide(L)'
;MEGFGKSRGDKDDAHFALDKQKRVQFKDKFQALRKLIPNPTKVIASIVGDAIDYINELRREVTKLEGLIEKKKRQNNGSSMKERFWFKKRSNGTEVNVRVMDDEDKEVTVKIVQRKGSENNSCINCLLSVSRVLDELQLGLCHVGGGLIGD
;
A
#
# COMPACT_ATOMS: atom_id res chain seq x y z
N MET A 1 -24.76 33.88 66.85
CA MET A 1 -23.54 33.14 67.24
C MET A 1 -23.18 32.24 66.08
N GLU A 2 -22.17 32.65 65.31
CA GLU A 2 -21.60 31.86 64.22
C GLU A 2 -20.76 30.72 64.79
N GLY A 3 -20.80 29.56 64.13
CA GLY A 3 -20.03 28.39 64.51
C GLY A 3 -20.02 27.33 63.41
N PHE A 4 -19.60 27.69 62.19
CA PHE A 4 -19.30 26.69 61.15
C PHE A 4 -17.96 26.02 61.45
N GLY A 5 -17.97 25.02 62.33
CA GLY A 5 -16.88 24.07 62.50
C GLY A 5 -16.77 23.16 61.27
N LYS A 6 -15.98 23.56 60.28
CA LYS A 6 -15.71 22.74 59.09
C LYS A 6 -14.76 21.60 59.50
N SER A 7 -15.37 20.46 59.83
CA SER A 7 -14.71 19.21 60.22
C SER A 7 -13.57 18.84 59.29
N ARG A 8 -12.40 18.60 59.87
CA ARG A 8 -11.17 18.20 59.15
C ARG A 8 -11.25 16.79 58.55
N GLY A 9 -12.15 15.92 59.04
CA GLY A 9 -12.27 14.52 58.61
C GLY A 9 -12.84 14.28 57.21
N ASP A 10 -13.73 15.14 56.71
CA ASP A 10 -14.37 14.97 55.39
C ASP A 10 -13.36 15.09 54.22
N LYS A 11 -12.29 15.88 54.42
CA LYS A 11 -11.20 16.02 53.44
C LYS A 11 -10.26 14.82 53.43
N ASP A 12 -10.04 14.19 54.57
CA ASP A 12 -9.13 13.04 54.70
C ASP A 12 -9.76 11.78 54.09
N ASP A 13 -11.07 11.58 54.27
CA ASP A 13 -11.83 10.49 53.65
C ASP A 13 -11.92 10.65 52.12
N ALA A 14 -12.13 11.88 51.64
CA ALA A 14 -12.10 12.19 50.22
C ALA A 14 -10.72 11.96 49.59
N HIS A 15 -9.64 12.32 50.30
CA HIS A 15 -8.26 12.06 49.87
C HIS A 15 -7.97 10.56 49.77
N PHE A 16 -8.40 9.77 50.77
CA PHE A 16 -8.23 8.32 50.75
C PHE A 16 -9.02 7.64 49.61
N ALA A 17 -10.26 8.05 49.38
CA ALA A 17 -11.07 7.54 48.27
C ALA A 17 -10.43 7.85 46.91
N LEU A 18 -9.93 9.08 46.73
CA LEU A 18 -9.24 9.52 45.52
C LEU A 18 -7.95 8.72 45.28
N ASP A 19 -7.16 8.49 46.32
CA ASP A 19 -5.92 7.69 46.19
C ASP A 19 -6.20 6.20 45.95
N LYS A 20 -7.26 5.65 46.55
CA LYS A 20 -7.72 4.29 46.23
C LYS A 20 -8.10 4.18 44.75
N GLN A 21 -8.84 5.15 44.22
CA GLN A 21 -9.20 5.20 42.80
C GLN A 21 -7.97 5.30 41.90
N LYS A 22 -7.00 6.16 42.22
CA LYS A 22 -5.74 6.28 41.46
C LYS A 22 -4.99 4.95 41.41
N ARG A 23 -4.90 4.22 42.53
CA ARG A 23 -4.24 2.89 42.59
C ARG A 23 -4.93 1.85 41.71
N VAL A 24 -6.26 1.83 41.71
CA VAL A 24 -7.04 0.91 40.85
C VAL A 24 -6.77 1.22 39.37
N GLN A 25 -6.90 2.50 38.97
CA GLN A 25 -6.64 2.90 37.58
C GLN A 25 -5.21 2.55 37.13
N PHE A 26 -4.22 2.77 37.99
CA PHE A 26 -2.83 2.45 37.66
C PHE A 26 -2.62 0.93 37.53
N LYS A 27 -3.25 0.14 38.40
CA LYS A 27 -3.21 -1.32 38.31
C LYS A 27 -3.83 -1.82 37.01
N ASP A 28 -4.95 -1.27 36.58
CA ASP A 28 -5.62 -1.67 35.34
C ASP A 28 -4.76 -1.33 34.11
N LYS A 29 -4.20 -0.11 34.06
CA LYS A 29 -3.27 0.31 33.01
C LYS A 29 -2.03 -0.59 32.96
N PHE A 30 -1.50 -0.95 34.13
CA PHE A 30 -0.35 -1.84 34.23
C PHE A 30 -0.63 -3.26 33.73
N GLN A 31 -1.80 -3.80 34.07
CA GLN A 31 -2.24 -5.10 33.56
C GLN A 31 -2.47 -5.09 32.05
N ALA A 32 -3.02 -4.00 31.51
CA ALA A 32 -3.17 -3.81 30.07
C ALA A 32 -1.79 -3.77 29.37
N LEU A 33 -0.86 -2.98 29.89
CA LEU A 33 0.50 -2.88 29.37
C LEU A 33 1.21 -4.24 29.37
N ARG A 34 1.11 -4.99 30.49
CA ARG A 34 1.71 -6.32 30.62
C ARG A 34 1.24 -7.29 29.53
N LYS A 35 -0.02 -7.22 29.09
CA LYS A 35 -0.57 -8.11 28.06
C LYS A 35 -0.03 -7.82 26.64
N LEU A 36 0.48 -6.62 26.40
CA LEU A 36 0.99 -6.19 25.09
C LEU A 36 2.47 -6.51 24.89
N ILE A 37 3.21 -6.79 25.97
CA ILE A 37 4.63 -7.07 25.93
C ILE A 37 4.81 -8.59 25.79
N PRO A 38 5.66 -9.07 24.86
CA PRO A 38 6.02 -10.47 24.81
C PRO A 38 6.93 -10.82 26.00
N ASN A 39 6.59 -11.89 26.72
CA ASN A 39 7.38 -12.41 27.85
C ASN A 39 7.72 -11.37 28.95
N PRO A 40 6.72 -10.66 29.52
CA PRO A 40 6.97 -9.62 30.50
C PRO A 40 7.52 -10.20 31.81
N THR A 41 8.54 -9.55 32.36
CA THR A 41 9.15 -9.90 33.64
C THR A 41 8.09 -9.90 34.75
N LYS A 42 8.20 -10.81 35.72
CA LYS A 42 7.23 -10.92 36.83
C LYS A 42 7.22 -9.70 37.75
N VAL A 43 8.32 -8.94 37.78
CA VAL A 43 8.52 -7.77 38.64
C VAL A 43 7.85 -6.54 38.05
N ILE A 44 7.04 -5.84 38.86
CA ILE A 44 6.23 -4.71 38.42
C ILE A 44 7.09 -3.56 37.86
N ALA A 45 8.18 -3.24 38.55
CA ALA A 45 9.10 -2.18 38.15
C ALA A 45 9.78 -2.45 36.79
N SER A 46 9.96 -3.73 36.43
CA SER A 46 10.63 -4.12 35.19
C SER A 46 9.73 -4.06 33.96
N ILE A 47 8.39 -4.13 34.11
CA ILE A 47 7.46 -4.14 32.96
C ILE A 47 7.57 -2.87 32.12
N VAL A 48 7.78 -1.72 32.75
CA VAL A 48 7.95 -0.47 32.00
C VAL A 48 9.25 -0.52 31.17
N GLY A 49 10.30 -1.13 31.72
CA GLY A 49 11.54 -1.42 30.99
C GLY A 49 11.29 -2.38 29.83
N ASP A 50 10.65 -3.52 30.09
CA ASP A 50 10.31 -4.50 29.06
C ASP A 50 9.47 -3.87 27.91
N ALA A 51 8.55 -2.94 28.25
CA ALA A 51 7.77 -2.20 27.27
C ALA A 51 8.63 -1.30 26.38
N ILE A 52 9.57 -0.57 26.98
CA ILE A 52 10.49 0.32 26.27
C ILE A 52 11.38 -0.50 25.33
N ASP A 53 11.91 -1.62 25.83
CA ASP A 53 12.75 -2.53 25.04
C ASP A 53 11.98 -3.10 23.85
N TYR A 54 10.75 -3.55 24.07
CA TYR A 54 9.90 -4.07 23.00
C TYR A 54 9.53 -3.00 21.96
N ILE A 55 9.24 -1.76 22.37
CA ILE A 55 9.03 -0.65 21.43
C ILE A 55 10.27 -0.41 20.56
N ASN A 56 11.46 -0.43 21.17
CA ASN A 56 12.70 -0.24 20.44
C ASN A 56 12.99 -1.40 19.47
N GLU A 57 12.68 -2.64 19.86
CA GLU A 57 12.76 -3.81 18.98
C GLU A 57 11.82 -3.68 17.78
N LEU A 58 10.53 -3.39 18.01
CA LEU A 58 9.55 -3.17 16.94
C LEU A 58 10.01 -2.09 15.96
N ARG A 59 10.58 -0.98 16.45
CA ARG A 59 11.12 0.08 15.59
C ARG A 59 12.28 -0.42 14.71
N ARG A 60 13.16 -1.27 15.24
CA ARG A 60 14.25 -1.89 14.46
C ARG A 60 13.72 -2.85 13.41
N GLU A 61 12.70 -3.64 13.73
CA GLU A 61 12.06 -4.56 12.80
C GLU A 61 11.38 -3.82 11.64
N VAL A 62 10.64 -2.74 11.94
CA VAL A 62 10.03 -1.90 10.90
C VAL A 62 11.10 -1.37 9.94
N THR A 63 12.18 -0.76 10.45
CA THR A 63 13.27 -0.27 9.60
C THR A 63 13.93 -1.39 8.77
N LYS A 64 14.09 -2.59 9.35
CA LYS A 64 14.62 -3.77 8.63
C LYS A 64 13.68 -4.19 7.50
N LEU A 65 12.38 -4.31 7.77
CA LEU A 65 11.37 -4.72 6.79
C LEU A 65 11.24 -3.68 5.66
N GLU A 66 11.23 -2.39 5.99
CA GLU A 66 11.26 -1.31 5.00
C GLU A 66 12.49 -1.41 4.09
N GLY A 67 13.68 -1.65 4.66
CA GLY A 67 14.90 -1.88 3.89
C GLY A 67 14.83 -3.12 2.98
N LEU A 68 14.20 -4.20 3.43
CA LEU A 68 13.98 -5.40 2.62
C LEU A 68 12.99 -5.15 1.48
N ILE A 69 11.91 -4.41 1.72
CA ILE A 69 10.94 -4.00 0.70
C ILE A 69 11.64 -3.15 -0.37
N GLU A 70 12.44 -2.17 0.04
CA GLU A 70 13.17 -1.30 -0.88
C GLU A 70 14.19 -2.08 -1.70
N LYS A 71 14.94 -3.01 -1.07
CA LYS A 71 15.85 -3.91 -1.79
C LYS A 71 15.09 -4.78 -2.81
N LYS A 72 13.93 -5.32 -2.44
CA LYS A 72 13.10 -6.14 -3.35
C LYS A 72 12.56 -5.30 -4.52
N LYS A 73 12.13 -4.06 -4.27
CA LYS A 73 11.72 -3.11 -5.31
C LYS A 73 12.87 -2.83 -6.27
N ARG A 74 14.08 -2.54 -5.78
CA ARG A 74 15.27 -2.34 -6.63
C ARG A 74 15.66 -3.58 -7.43
N GLN A 75 15.55 -4.77 -6.85
CA GLN A 75 15.79 -6.03 -7.57
C GLN A 75 14.76 -6.26 -8.68
N ASN A 76 13.49 -5.92 -8.43
CA ASN A 76 12.44 -5.96 -9.45
C ASN A 76 12.64 -4.88 -10.54
N ASN A 77 13.10 -3.67 -10.17
CA ASN A 77 13.27 -2.56 -11.10
C ASN A 77 14.59 -2.60 -11.87
N GLY A 78 15.63 -3.24 -11.31
CA GLY A 78 16.97 -3.31 -11.88
C GLY A 78 17.21 -4.43 -12.88
N SER A 79 16.26 -5.35 -13.07
CA SER A 79 16.44 -6.50 -13.96
C SER A 79 15.45 -6.59 -15.12
N SER A 80 14.28 -5.95 -15.06
CA SER A 80 13.32 -6.01 -16.16
C SER A 80 12.14 -5.09 -15.83
N MET A 81 12.07 -3.89 -16.39
CA MET A 81 10.82 -3.10 -16.36
C MET A 81 10.64 -2.37 -17.68
N LYS A 82 11.75 -1.94 -18.31
CA LYS A 82 11.76 -1.50 -19.71
C LYS A 82 11.45 -2.61 -20.73
N GLU A 83 11.56 -3.89 -20.34
CA GLU A 83 11.36 -5.03 -21.26
C GLU A 83 10.10 -5.87 -21.00
N ARG A 84 9.35 -5.66 -19.90
CA ARG A 84 8.38 -6.68 -19.45
C ARG A 84 7.08 -6.78 -20.24
N PHE A 85 6.66 -5.74 -20.94
CA PHE A 85 5.37 -5.78 -21.64
C PHE A 85 5.41 -5.07 -22.99
N TRP A 86 6.48 -5.33 -23.76
CA TRP A 86 6.47 -5.08 -25.20
C TRP A 86 6.15 -6.38 -25.93
N PHE A 87 4.90 -6.55 -26.36
CA PHE A 87 4.54 -7.63 -27.28
C PHE A 87 4.59 -7.09 -28.71
N LYS A 88 5.38 -7.73 -29.58
CA LYS A 88 5.46 -7.41 -31.00
C LYS A 88 5.20 -8.65 -31.85
N LYS A 89 4.19 -8.60 -32.71
CA LYS A 89 3.89 -9.68 -33.67
C LYS A 89 3.64 -9.12 -35.06
N ARG A 90 4.19 -9.78 -36.08
CA ARG A 90 3.97 -9.45 -37.49
C ARG A 90 3.40 -10.66 -38.22
N SER A 91 2.38 -10.45 -39.04
CA SER A 91 1.80 -11.44 -39.95
C SER A 91 1.20 -10.73 -41.16
N ASN A 92 1.40 -11.28 -42.37
CA ASN A 92 0.78 -10.84 -43.63
C ASN A 92 0.77 -9.30 -43.85
N GLY A 93 1.90 -8.64 -43.58
CA GLY A 93 2.02 -7.18 -43.75
C GLY A 93 1.45 -6.34 -42.61
N THR A 94 0.81 -6.94 -41.60
CA THR A 94 0.35 -6.29 -40.37
C THR A 94 1.32 -6.55 -39.22
N GLU A 95 1.69 -5.50 -38.50
CA GLU A 95 2.51 -5.53 -37.30
C GLU A 95 1.73 -4.92 -36.13
N VAL A 96 1.58 -5.68 -35.04
CA VAL A 96 0.92 -5.24 -33.81
C VAL A 96 1.98 -5.14 -32.73
N ASN A 97 2.02 -3.98 -32.08
CA ASN A 97 2.90 -3.69 -30.96
C ASN A 97 2.05 -3.28 -29.74
N VAL A 98 2.26 -3.91 -28.59
CA VAL A 98 1.56 -3.59 -27.33
C VAL A 98 2.58 -3.14 -26.31
N ARG A 99 2.34 -2.01 -25.64
CA ARG A 99 3.10 -1.52 -24.47
C ARG A 99 2.17 -1.36 -23.28
N VAL A 100 2.54 -1.97 -22.17
CA VAL A 100 1.95 -1.62 -20.86
C VAL A 100 2.87 -0.59 -20.21
N MET A 101 2.32 0.54 -19.78
CA MET A 101 3.07 1.58 -19.06
C MET A 101 2.84 1.41 -17.54
N ASP A 102 3.93 1.26 -16.78
CA ASP A 102 3.99 1.48 -15.32
C ASP A 102 4.31 2.97 -15.09
N ASP A 103 3.77 3.72 -14.14
CA ASP A 103 2.96 3.43 -12.96
C ASP A 103 1.92 4.58 -12.82
N GLU A 104 0.87 4.37 -12.02
CA GLU A 104 -0.26 5.27 -11.71
C GLU A 104 -1.48 5.19 -12.67
N ASP A 105 -1.31 5.28 -13.99
CA ASP A 105 -2.46 5.45 -14.91
C ASP A 105 -3.00 4.17 -15.60
N LYS A 106 -2.42 2.99 -15.33
CA LYS A 106 -2.83 1.68 -15.91
C LYS A 106 -3.08 1.71 -17.44
N GLU A 107 -2.31 2.51 -18.18
CA GLU A 107 -2.52 2.69 -19.62
C GLU A 107 -1.82 1.59 -20.45
N VAL A 108 -2.51 1.12 -21.50
CA VAL A 108 -1.96 0.18 -22.49
C VAL A 108 -1.96 0.85 -23.87
N THR A 109 -0.80 0.97 -24.50
CA THR A 109 -0.67 1.45 -25.88
C THR A 109 -0.67 0.29 -26.87
N VAL A 110 -1.60 0.29 -27.82
CA VAL A 110 -1.62 -0.66 -28.94
C VAL A 110 -1.34 0.08 -30.25
N LYS A 111 -0.26 -0.28 -30.96
CA LYS A 111 0.10 0.27 -32.26
C LYS A 111 -0.01 -0.81 -33.34
N ILE A 112 -0.87 -0.57 -34.33
CA ILE A 112 -1.07 -1.45 -35.47
C ILE A 112 -0.51 -0.77 -36.72
N VAL A 113 0.38 -1.44 -37.43
CA VAL A 113 0.98 -0.97 -38.68
C VAL A 113 0.64 -1.97 -39.77
N GLN A 114 -0.13 -1.55 -40.77
CA GLN A 114 -0.48 -2.39 -41.91
C GLN A 114 0.17 -1.83 -43.17
N ARG A 115 1.04 -2.62 -43.80
CA ARG A 115 1.62 -2.28 -45.11
C ARG A 115 0.58 -2.62 -46.20
N LYS A 116 0.44 -1.73 -47.18
CA LYS A 116 -0.44 -1.94 -48.33
C LYS A 116 0.12 -3.09 -49.19
N GLY A 117 -0.46 -4.28 -49.05
CA GLY A 117 -0.26 -5.40 -49.95
C GLY A 117 -1.22 -5.29 -51.15
N SER A 118 -0.70 -5.53 -52.34
CA SER A 118 -1.35 -5.32 -53.64
C SER A 118 -2.60 -6.19 -53.87
N GLU A 119 -3.55 -5.62 -54.63
CA GLU A 119 -4.70 -6.24 -55.32
C GLU A 119 -5.84 -6.88 -54.50
N ASN A 120 -6.52 -6.09 -53.66
CA ASN A 120 -7.95 -6.23 -53.28
C ASN A 120 -8.30 -5.47 -51.98
N ASN A 121 -8.00 -4.16 -51.87
CA ASN A 121 -8.56 -3.23 -50.86
C ASN A 121 -8.75 -3.76 -49.41
N SER A 122 -7.96 -4.72 -48.94
CA SER A 122 -8.27 -5.48 -47.72
C SER A 122 -7.73 -4.85 -46.43
N CYS A 123 -7.52 -3.53 -46.37
CA CYS A 123 -7.09 -2.89 -45.11
C CYS A 123 -8.25 -2.61 -44.12
N ILE A 124 -9.49 -2.93 -44.49
CA ILE A 124 -10.69 -2.40 -43.81
C ILE A 124 -11.16 -3.22 -42.58
N ASN A 125 -10.61 -4.41 -42.31
CA ASN A 125 -11.19 -5.31 -41.30
C ASN A 125 -10.49 -5.32 -39.93
N CYS A 126 -9.31 -4.69 -39.78
CA CYS A 126 -8.56 -4.76 -38.52
C CYS A 126 -9.19 -3.86 -37.42
N LEU A 127 -9.73 -2.69 -37.77
CA LEU A 127 -10.33 -1.77 -36.80
C LEU A 127 -11.59 -2.34 -36.14
N LEU A 128 -12.46 -2.99 -36.92
CA LEU A 128 -13.64 -3.69 -36.39
C LEU A 128 -13.24 -4.81 -35.42
N SER A 129 -12.21 -5.58 -35.79
CA SER A 129 -11.69 -6.65 -34.94
C SER A 129 -11.08 -6.12 -33.65
N VAL A 130 -10.36 -4.99 -33.71
CA VAL A 130 -9.75 -4.35 -32.55
C VAL A 130 -10.80 -3.76 -31.63
N SER A 131 -11.81 -3.06 -32.16
CA SER A 131 -12.92 -2.51 -31.36
C SER A 131 -13.59 -3.59 -30.53
N ARG A 132 -13.91 -4.73 -31.15
CA ARG A 132 -14.54 -5.86 -30.47
C ARG A 132 -13.67 -6.42 -29.35
N VAL A 133 -12.36 -6.55 -29.57
CA VAL A 133 -11.44 -7.03 -28.53
C VAL A 133 -11.32 -6.03 -27.38
N LEU A 134 -11.35 -4.72 -27.65
CA LEU A 134 -11.36 -3.70 -26.59
C LEU A 134 -12.62 -3.80 -25.73
N ASP A 135 -13.79 -4.02 -26.35
CA ASP A 135 -15.05 -4.23 -25.63
C ASP A 135 -15.00 -5.51 -24.77
N GLU A 136 -14.52 -6.62 -25.33
CA GLU A 136 -14.37 -7.91 -24.64
C GLU A 136 -13.42 -7.80 -23.43
N LEU A 137 -12.37 -6.98 -23.55
CA LEU A 137 -11.39 -6.73 -22.48
C LEU A 137 -11.78 -5.58 -21.54
N GLN A 138 -12.91 -4.92 -21.77
CA GLN A 138 -13.39 -3.76 -21.01
C GLN A 138 -12.35 -2.62 -20.93
N LEU A 139 -11.66 -2.37 -22.05
CA LEU A 139 -10.61 -1.34 -22.13
C LEU A 139 -11.18 -0.03 -22.68
N GLY A 140 -10.97 1.06 -21.94
CA GLY A 140 -11.27 2.41 -22.39
C GLY A 140 -10.27 2.89 -23.45
N LEU A 141 -10.76 3.68 -24.42
CA LEU A 141 -9.93 4.26 -25.47
C LEU A 141 -9.53 5.69 -25.12
N CYS A 142 -8.26 5.91 -24.78
CA CYS A 142 -7.77 7.23 -24.37
C CYS A 142 -7.31 8.10 -25.55
N HIS A 143 -6.58 7.50 -26.50
CA HIS A 143 -6.03 8.21 -27.66
C HIS A 143 -6.03 7.31 -28.90
N VAL A 144 -6.39 7.88 -30.06
CA VAL A 144 -6.33 7.24 -31.38
C VAL A 144 -5.65 8.15 -32.38
N GLY A 145 -4.68 7.63 -33.11
CA GLY A 145 -4.03 8.30 -34.22
C GLY A 145 -3.77 7.32 -35.37
N GLY A 146 -3.82 7.82 -36.60
CA GLY A 146 -3.57 7.03 -37.81
C GLY A 146 -2.84 7.86 -38.88
N GLY A 147 -2.09 7.18 -39.74
CA GLY A 147 -1.38 7.79 -40.86
C GLY A 147 -1.03 6.75 -41.92
N LEU A 148 -0.96 7.18 -43.18
CA LEU A 148 -0.49 6.35 -44.29
C LEU A 148 1.04 6.30 -44.26
N ILE A 149 1.61 5.10 -44.31
CA ILE A 149 3.05 4.88 -44.42
C ILE A 149 3.36 4.51 -45.87
N GLY A 150 3.90 5.46 -46.64
CA GLY A 150 4.45 5.23 -47.98
C GLY A 150 4.65 6.52 -48.79
N ASP A 151 5.85 6.67 -49.37
CA ASP A 151 6.09 6.54 -50.81
C ASP A 151 7.24 5.51 -50.99
#